data_AF-A0A1L3MX47-F1
#
_entry.id   AF-A0A1L3MX47-F1
#
_cell.length_a   1.000
_cell.length_b   1.000
_cell.length_c   1.000
_cell.angle_alpha   90.00
_cell.angle_beta   90.00
_cell.angle_gamma   90.00
#
_symmetry.space_group_name_H-M   'P 1'
#
loop_
_entity.id
_entity.type
_entity.pdbx_description
1 polymer ?
#
loop_
_entity_poly.entity_id
_entity_poly.type
_entity_poly.pdbx_seq_one_letter_code
_entity_poly.pdbx_strand_id
1 'polypeptide(L)'
;MEVTKYPSEIVKGISLTLRQEKHGKITPSEITELIENMSKVNAMDSYLKTYSQKLTGSKVREIVHQIYHIDLDAISDLGAGTKQSTYPAMITNSIKQIVDVEEVDTYISTLSKSDIMDLYVEAHHYDLTPSELRIVINLIFGTNLDGISSLENSGIGLFSKGQWINQSNEDLFIIHTSDDDVDVRIYPTDYFKERTGLHELPTDLQDSLQQMGYTFNEDVGAYYYADPNGQSVADSFKGQTLGLLIKYISVNYSDL
;
A
#
# COMPACT_ATOMS: atom_id res chain seq x y z
N MET A 1 15.29 -12.30 21.83
CA MET A 1 15.23 -10.96 21.21
C MET A 1 13.75 -10.69 21.00
N GLU A 2 13.22 -9.62 21.59
CA GLU A 2 11.87 -9.15 21.25
C GLU A 2 11.83 -8.90 19.74
N VAL A 3 10.86 -9.52 19.08
CA VAL A 3 10.62 -9.29 17.66
C VAL A 3 9.87 -7.96 17.59
N THR A 4 10.57 -6.90 17.18
CA THR A 4 9.95 -5.58 17.01
C THR A 4 9.14 -5.53 15.73
N LYS A 5 8.04 -4.77 15.72
CA LYS A 5 7.16 -4.57 14.55
C LYS A 5 7.92 -4.10 13.30
N TYR A 6 8.98 -3.31 13.48
CA TYR A 6 9.80 -2.77 12.40
C TYR A 6 11.26 -3.22 12.51
N PRO A 7 12.03 -3.20 11.40
CA PRO A 7 13.47 -3.46 11.42
C PRO A 7 14.24 -2.54 12.36
N SER A 8 15.38 -3.01 12.88
CA SER A 8 16.19 -2.28 13.88
C SER A 8 16.67 -0.90 13.41
N GLU A 9 16.94 -0.74 12.11
CA GLU A 9 17.29 0.55 11.50
C GLU A 9 16.13 1.55 11.62
N ILE A 10 14.92 1.13 11.26
CA ILE A 10 13.68 1.93 11.38
C ILE A 10 13.43 2.31 12.84
N VAL A 11 13.47 1.33 13.75
CA VAL A 11 13.27 1.55 15.20
C VAL A 11 14.27 2.58 15.73
N LYS A 12 15.54 2.47 15.34
CA LYS A 12 16.59 3.43 15.75
C LYS A 12 16.31 4.83 15.22
N GLY A 13 15.92 4.97 13.95
CA GLY A 13 15.61 6.27 13.36
C GLY A 13 14.41 6.94 14.03
N ILE A 14 13.29 6.21 14.19
CA ILE A 14 12.10 6.72 14.87
C ILE A 14 12.43 7.11 16.33
N SER A 15 13.21 6.30 17.03
CA SER A 15 13.65 6.59 18.40
C SER A 15 14.39 7.93 18.51
N LEU A 16 15.23 8.27 17.51
CA LEU A 16 15.94 9.55 17.47
C LEU A 16 14.97 10.71 17.26
N THR A 17 14.04 10.58 16.30
CA THR A 17 13.01 11.58 16.03
C THR A 17 12.15 11.84 17.28
N LEU A 18 11.63 10.78 17.92
CA LEU A 18 10.80 10.91 19.12
C LEU A 18 11.53 11.58 20.28
N ARG A 19 12.82 11.27 20.49
CA ARG A 19 13.63 11.92 21.53
C ARG A 19 13.82 13.41 21.24
N GLN A 20 14.02 13.80 19.99
CA GLN A 20 14.14 15.19 19.60
C GLN A 20 12.83 15.95 19.83
N GLU A 21 11.70 15.40 19.38
CA GLU A 21 10.36 16.01 19.53
C GLU A 21 9.93 16.14 20.98
N LYS A 22 10.32 15.19 21.85
CA LYS A 22 10.02 15.22 23.30
C LYS A 22 11.11 15.88 24.14
N HIS A 23 12.10 16.54 23.53
CA HIS A 23 13.22 17.18 24.22
C HIS A 23 13.94 16.25 25.23
N GLY A 24 14.07 14.96 24.89
CA GLY A 24 14.71 13.95 25.73
C GLY A 24 13.91 13.52 26.96
N LYS A 25 12.66 13.97 27.15
CA LYS A 25 11.81 13.65 28.32
C LYS A 25 11.08 12.30 28.21
N ILE A 26 11.53 11.42 27.32
CA ILE A 26 10.90 10.13 27.06
C ILE A 26 11.90 9.00 27.33
N THR A 27 11.45 8.00 28.06
CA THR A 27 12.24 6.82 28.44
C THR A 27 12.35 5.81 27.30
N PRO A 28 13.35 4.91 27.30
CA PRO A 28 13.47 3.85 26.30
C PRO A 28 12.24 2.93 26.21
N SER A 29 11.60 2.62 27.33
CA SER A 29 10.38 1.80 27.37
C SER A 29 9.19 2.50 26.70
N GLU A 30 8.98 3.79 27.00
CA GLU A 30 7.92 4.58 26.36
C GLU A 30 8.15 4.72 24.86
N ILE A 31 9.40 4.87 24.41
CA ILE A 31 9.73 4.88 22.97
C ILE A 31 9.34 3.55 22.32
N THR A 32 9.67 2.43 22.96
CA THR A 32 9.39 1.09 22.42
C THR A 32 7.88 0.89 22.27
N GLU A 33 7.12 1.20 23.32
CA GLU A 33 5.65 1.13 23.31
C GLU A 33 5.02 2.03 22.23
N LEU A 34 5.53 3.26 22.05
CA LEU A 34 5.06 4.15 20.99
C LEU A 34 5.33 3.60 19.58
N ILE A 35 6.49 2.97 19.37
CA ILE A 35 6.87 2.41 18.06
C ILE A 35 6.02 1.17 17.75
N GLU A 36 5.78 0.30 18.72
CA GLU A 36 4.95 -0.90 18.55
C GLU A 36 3.50 -0.55 18.16
N ASN A 37 2.96 0.51 18.74
CA ASN A 37 1.61 0.99 18.45
C ASN A 37 1.53 1.96 17.26
N MET A 38 2.65 2.24 16.60
CA MET A 38 2.70 3.18 15.47
C MET A 38 2.13 2.53 14.21
N SER A 39 1.22 3.22 13.52
CA SER A 39 0.81 2.82 12.16
C SER A 39 1.99 2.90 11.19
N LYS A 40 1.94 2.14 10.08
CA LYS A 40 2.98 2.18 9.05
C LYS A 40 3.20 3.59 8.50
N VAL A 41 2.13 4.40 8.33
CA VAL A 41 2.24 5.81 7.91
C VAL A 41 3.02 6.63 8.93
N ASN A 42 2.66 6.55 10.21
CA ASN A 42 3.34 7.31 11.24
C ASN A 42 4.80 6.86 11.40
N ALA A 43 5.08 5.56 11.25
CA ALA A 43 6.44 5.01 11.29
C ALA A 43 7.29 5.54 10.14
N MET A 44 6.74 5.54 8.92
CA MET A 44 7.39 6.11 7.74
C MET A 44 7.66 7.60 7.93
N ASP A 45 6.67 8.37 8.37
CA ASP A 45 6.79 9.84 8.52
C ASP A 45 7.81 10.21 9.60
N SER A 46 7.79 9.50 10.74
CA SER A 46 8.76 9.69 11.81
C SER A 46 10.17 9.27 11.39
N TYR A 47 10.32 8.21 10.60
CA TYR A 47 11.61 7.75 10.12
C TYR A 47 12.19 8.69 9.06
N LEU A 48 11.37 9.18 8.12
CA LEU A 48 11.79 10.09 7.06
C LEU A 48 12.33 11.42 7.58
N LYS A 49 11.84 11.91 8.72
CA LYS A 49 12.38 13.10 9.41
C LYS A 49 13.86 12.98 9.80
N THR A 50 14.42 11.76 9.83
CA THR A 50 15.85 11.57 10.10
C THR A 50 16.74 11.97 8.92
N TYR A 51 16.17 12.17 7.74
CA TYR A 51 16.88 12.59 6.54
C TYR A 51 16.75 14.10 6.34
N SER A 52 17.86 14.82 6.43
CA SER A 52 17.86 16.28 6.36
C SER A 52 18.14 16.87 4.97
N GLN A 53 18.55 16.06 3.96
CA GLN A 53 18.76 16.50 2.54
C GLN A 53 19.34 15.41 1.61
N LYS A 54 19.03 14.12 1.79
CA LYS A 54 19.64 13.02 0.99
C LYS A 54 18.69 11.87 0.70
N LEU A 55 17.41 12.16 0.66
CA LEU A 55 16.42 11.13 0.41
C LEU A 55 16.32 10.92 -1.10
N THR A 56 17.03 9.92 -1.63
CA THR A 56 16.94 9.52 -3.04
C THR A 56 15.69 8.67 -3.28
N GLY A 57 15.20 8.59 -4.53
CA GLY A 57 14.06 7.74 -4.85
C GLY A 57 14.30 6.28 -4.50
N SER A 58 15.49 5.73 -4.76
CA SER A 58 15.91 4.40 -4.30
C SER A 58 15.79 4.23 -2.77
N LYS A 59 16.20 5.22 -1.97
CA LYS A 59 16.05 5.13 -0.51
C LYS A 59 14.58 5.19 -0.09
N VAL A 60 13.73 5.94 -0.79
CA VAL A 60 12.27 5.92 -0.55
C VAL A 60 11.70 4.54 -0.81
N ARG A 61 12.05 3.90 -1.94
CA ARG A 61 11.60 2.54 -2.27
C ARG A 61 12.05 1.52 -1.21
N GLU A 62 13.30 1.63 -0.75
CA GLU A 62 13.83 0.80 0.34
C GLU A 62 13.03 0.97 1.65
N ILE A 63 12.69 2.21 2.03
CA ILE A 63 11.90 2.49 3.23
C ILE A 63 10.49 1.90 3.14
N VAL A 64 9.86 2.01 1.97
CA VAL A 64 8.55 1.39 1.72
C VAL A 64 8.65 -0.12 1.90
N HIS A 65 9.67 -0.77 1.34
CA HIS A 65 9.88 -2.20 1.53
C HIS A 65 10.10 -2.57 3.01
N GLN A 66 10.91 -1.80 3.75
CA GLN A 66 11.18 -2.08 5.16
C GLN A 66 9.97 -1.93 6.09
N ILE A 67 9.05 -1.00 5.79
CA ILE A 67 7.91 -0.67 6.66
C ILE A 67 6.62 -1.36 6.21
N TYR A 68 6.38 -1.44 4.90
CA TYR A 68 5.16 -1.98 4.32
C TYR A 68 5.33 -3.41 3.80
N HIS A 69 6.57 -3.89 3.65
CA HIS A 69 6.90 -5.15 2.95
C HIS A 69 6.44 -5.16 1.49
N ILE A 70 6.40 -3.98 0.86
CA ILE A 70 6.04 -3.79 -0.54
C ILE A 70 7.29 -3.45 -1.32
N ASP A 71 7.57 -4.24 -2.35
CA ASP A 71 8.67 -4.02 -3.28
C ASP A 71 8.19 -3.17 -4.48
N LEU A 72 8.52 -1.88 -4.44
CA LEU A 72 8.20 -0.93 -5.51
C LEU A 72 9.05 -1.15 -6.77
N ASP A 73 10.27 -1.69 -6.63
CA ASP A 73 11.11 -2.04 -7.78
C ASP A 73 10.51 -3.23 -8.53
N ALA A 74 10.01 -4.25 -7.81
CA ALA A 74 9.26 -5.35 -8.43
C ALA A 74 8.00 -4.88 -9.16
N ILE A 75 7.26 -3.91 -8.60
CA ILE A 75 6.10 -3.29 -9.29
C ILE A 75 6.54 -2.59 -10.57
N SER A 76 7.69 -1.90 -10.55
CA SER A 76 8.28 -1.26 -11.72
C SER A 76 8.65 -2.29 -12.80
N ASP A 77 9.37 -3.34 -12.41
CA ASP A 77 9.89 -4.37 -13.33
C ASP A 77 8.77 -5.19 -14.00
N LEU A 78 7.68 -5.45 -13.28
CA LEU A 78 6.50 -6.14 -13.81
C LEU A 78 5.62 -5.22 -14.67
N GLY A 79 5.86 -3.91 -14.67
CA GLY A 79 4.96 -2.93 -15.27
C GLY A 79 3.58 -2.85 -14.56
N ALA A 80 3.44 -3.47 -13.40
CA ALA A 80 2.19 -3.63 -12.66
C ALA A 80 1.72 -2.31 -12.01
N GLY A 81 0.43 -2.21 -11.68
CA GLY A 81 -0.18 -0.99 -11.13
C GLY A 81 -0.72 -0.04 -12.19
N THR A 82 -0.73 1.27 -11.93
CA THR A 82 -1.49 2.22 -12.75
C THR A 82 -1.04 2.21 -14.22
N LYS A 83 -1.86 1.64 -15.11
CA LYS A 83 -1.71 1.70 -16.57
C LYS A 83 -2.25 3.02 -17.09
N GLN A 84 -1.51 4.10 -16.90
CA GLN A 84 -1.82 5.38 -17.53
C GLN A 84 -0.99 5.52 -18.81
N SER A 85 -1.63 5.92 -19.91
CA SER A 85 -0.94 6.29 -21.16
C SER A 85 -0.03 7.51 -20.97
N THR A 86 -0.29 8.31 -19.94
CA THR A 86 0.40 9.57 -19.62
C THR A 86 0.36 9.81 -18.13
N TYR A 87 1.50 10.15 -17.53
CA TYR A 87 1.55 10.57 -16.12
C TYR A 87 0.87 11.93 -15.91
N PRO A 88 0.37 12.22 -14.69
CA PRO A 88 -0.19 13.52 -14.37
C PRO A 88 0.80 14.66 -14.57
N ALA A 89 0.29 15.84 -14.92
CA ALA A 89 1.09 17.05 -15.16
C ALA A 89 2.06 17.39 -14.02
N MET A 90 1.73 17.02 -12.77
CA MET A 90 2.63 17.19 -11.62
C MET A 90 3.96 16.45 -11.80
N ILE A 91 3.92 15.21 -12.28
CA ILE A 91 5.12 14.39 -12.53
C ILE A 91 5.87 14.92 -13.75
N THR A 92 5.16 15.11 -14.85
CA THR A 92 5.79 15.48 -16.14
C THR A 92 6.40 16.87 -16.10
N ASN A 93 5.76 17.85 -15.46
CA ASN A 93 6.29 19.21 -15.31
C ASN A 93 7.49 19.28 -14.38
N SER A 94 7.57 18.44 -13.34
CA SER A 94 8.75 18.38 -12.46
C SER A 94 9.95 17.83 -13.21
N ILE A 95 9.79 16.69 -13.90
CA ILE A 95 10.89 16.06 -14.64
C ILE A 95 11.39 16.99 -15.77
N LYS A 96 10.48 17.66 -16.49
CA LYS A 96 10.81 18.62 -17.54
C LYS A 96 11.77 19.74 -17.11
N GLN A 97 11.84 20.07 -15.82
CA GLN A 97 12.73 21.11 -15.32
C GLN A 97 14.20 20.68 -15.26
N ILE A 98 14.47 19.37 -15.23
CA ILE A 98 15.82 18.83 -15.06
C ILE A 98 16.33 18.04 -16.27
N VAL A 99 15.46 17.72 -17.23
CA VAL A 99 15.84 17.03 -18.47
C VAL A 99 15.74 17.96 -19.68
N ASP A 100 16.73 17.91 -20.57
CA ASP A 100 16.76 18.65 -21.82
C ASP A 100 16.25 17.76 -22.96
N VAL A 101 14.92 17.65 -23.07
CA VAL A 101 14.24 16.87 -24.11
C VAL A 101 13.07 17.65 -24.71
N GLU A 102 12.85 17.49 -26.01
CA GLU A 102 11.80 18.20 -26.75
C GLU A 102 10.39 17.73 -26.35
N GLU A 103 10.20 16.41 -26.22
CA GLU A 103 8.92 15.75 -25.91
C GLU A 103 9.02 14.94 -24.61
N VAL A 104 8.78 15.59 -23.47
CA VAL A 104 8.95 14.98 -22.13
C VAL A 104 8.05 13.76 -21.90
N ASP A 105 6.83 13.76 -22.44
CA ASP A 105 5.89 12.64 -22.28
C ASP A 105 6.39 11.39 -23.01
N THR A 106 6.97 11.57 -24.20
CA THR A 106 7.61 10.48 -24.95
C THR A 106 8.83 9.96 -24.18
N TYR A 107 9.67 10.85 -23.65
CA TYR A 107 10.81 10.46 -22.83
C TYR A 107 10.39 9.66 -21.59
N ILE A 108 9.43 10.17 -20.82
CA ILE A 108 8.91 9.49 -19.62
C ILE A 108 8.33 8.12 -19.95
N SER A 109 7.67 7.95 -21.10
CA SER A 109 7.11 6.65 -21.52
C SER A 109 8.17 5.55 -21.74
N THR A 110 9.45 5.93 -21.90
CA THR A 110 10.57 4.99 -22.05
C THR A 110 11.23 4.60 -20.73
N LEU A 111 10.89 5.28 -19.64
CA LEU A 111 11.50 5.10 -18.33
C LEU A 111 10.76 4.05 -17.51
N SER A 112 11.49 3.38 -16.61
CA SER A 112 10.86 2.58 -15.58
C SER A 112 10.20 3.47 -14.52
N LYS A 113 9.27 2.91 -13.74
CA LYS A 113 8.64 3.65 -12.62
C LYS A 113 9.69 4.07 -11.57
N SER A 114 10.71 3.23 -11.38
CA SER A 114 11.85 3.54 -10.51
C SER A 114 12.67 4.73 -11.03
N ASP A 115 12.95 4.80 -12.33
CA ASP A 115 13.66 5.95 -12.93
C ASP A 115 12.84 7.23 -12.82
N ILE A 116 11.52 7.15 -13.04
CA ILE A 116 10.60 8.29 -12.89
C ILE A 116 10.62 8.80 -11.45
N MET A 117 10.62 7.92 -10.45
CA MET A 117 10.73 8.29 -9.05
C MET A 117 12.06 8.97 -8.74
N ASP A 118 13.17 8.43 -9.26
CA ASP A 118 14.50 8.98 -9.04
C ASP A 118 14.63 10.39 -9.64
N LEU A 119 14.16 10.60 -10.88
CA LEU A 119 14.10 11.93 -11.52
C LEU A 119 13.15 12.89 -10.80
N TYR A 120 11.99 12.42 -10.35
CA TYR A 120 11.03 13.27 -9.65
C TYR A 120 11.63 13.79 -8.34
N VAL A 121 12.25 12.92 -7.54
CA VAL A 121 12.89 13.31 -6.29
C VAL A 121 14.06 14.29 -6.54
N GLU A 122 14.85 14.08 -7.60
CA GLU A 122 15.93 14.99 -8.00
C GLU A 122 15.39 16.38 -8.42
N ALA A 123 14.28 16.42 -9.16
CA ALA A 123 13.64 17.67 -9.57
C ALA A 123 13.15 18.53 -8.40
N HIS A 124 12.88 17.90 -7.25
CA HIS A 124 12.54 18.59 -5.99
C HIS A 124 13.74 18.73 -5.05
N HIS A 125 14.97 18.62 -5.58
CA HIS A 125 16.22 18.75 -4.83
C HIS A 125 16.29 17.86 -3.59
N TYR A 126 15.71 16.66 -3.65
CA TYR A 126 15.67 15.69 -2.55
C TYR A 126 14.96 16.20 -1.28
N ASP A 127 14.09 17.21 -1.42
CA ASP A 127 13.38 17.89 -0.34
C ASP A 127 11.86 17.76 -0.50
N LEU A 128 11.37 16.53 -0.33
CA LEU A 128 9.94 16.21 -0.33
C LEU A 128 9.49 15.86 1.09
N THR A 129 8.33 16.37 1.48
CA THR A 129 7.70 15.98 2.75
C THR A 129 7.22 14.53 2.69
N PRO A 130 7.08 13.86 3.84
CA PRO A 130 6.56 12.48 3.87
C PRO A 130 5.20 12.30 3.19
N SER A 131 4.29 13.27 3.31
CA SER A 131 2.99 13.23 2.65
C SER A 131 3.09 13.36 1.13
N GLU A 132 3.97 14.24 0.64
CA GLU A 132 4.22 14.37 -0.81
C GLU A 132 4.79 13.08 -1.39
N LEU A 133 5.69 12.42 -0.67
CA LEU A 133 6.24 11.12 -1.09
C LEU A 133 5.16 10.06 -1.22
N ARG A 134 4.21 9.96 -0.28
CA ARG A 134 3.10 9.00 -0.41
C ARG A 134 2.21 9.29 -1.61
N ILE A 135 1.93 10.57 -1.87
CA ILE A 135 1.17 10.99 -3.06
C ILE A 135 1.91 10.55 -4.33
N VAL A 136 3.20 10.85 -4.43
CA VAL A 136 4.02 10.53 -5.61
C VAL A 136 4.16 9.03 -5.80
N ILE A 137 4.34 8.27 -4.72
CA ILE A 137 4.36 6.80 -4.76
C ILE A 137 3.04 6.27 -5.33
N ASN A 138 1.90 6.82 -4.90
CA ASN A 138 0.61 6.42 -5.45
C ASN A 138 0.48 6.79 -6.95
N LEU A 139 0.91 8.00 -7.34
CA LEU A 139 0.86 8.43 -8.74
C LEU A 139 1.76 7.61 -9.67
N ILE A 140 2.95 7.23 -9.20
CA ILE A 140 3.94 6.50 -10.00
C ILE A 140 3.66 5.00 -10.03
N PHE A 141 3.40 4.41 -8.86
CA PHE A 141 3.31 2.95 -8.68
C PHE A 141 1.87 2.44 -8.52
N GLY A 142 0.87 3.31 -8.31
CA GLY A 142 -0.49 2.90 -7.99
C GLY A 142 -0.61 2.25 -6.61
N THR A 143 0.24 2.68 -5.68
CA THR A 143 0.33 2.13 -4.32
C THR A 143 -0.12 3.17 -3.30
N ASN A 144 -1.35 3.03 -2.80
CA ASN A 144 -1.93 3.91 -1.79
C ASN A 144 -1.48 3.51 -0.37
N LEU A 145 -0.32 4.03 0.06
CA LEU A 145 0.25 3.69 1.37
C LEU A 145 -0.64 4.09 2.56
N ASP A 146 -1.36 5.22 2.48
CA ASP A 146 -2.32 5.62 3.52
C ASP A 146 -3.46 4.60 3.64
N GLY A 147 -4.03 4.18 2.50
CA GLY A 147 -5.04 3.13 2.44
C GLY A 147 -4.53 1.80 2.99
N ILE A 148 -3.32 1.38 2.62
CA ILE A 148 -2.73 0.12 3.07
C ILE A 148 -2.46 0.13 4.58
N SER A 149 -1.99 1.25 5.15
CA SER A 149 -1.80 1.34 6.60
C SER A 149 -3.12 1.25 7.36
N SER A 150 -4.24 1.68 6.77
CA SER A 150 -5.56 1.51 7.39
C SER A 150 -6.06 0.05 7.41
N LEU A 151 -5.44 -0.85 6.64
CA LEU A 151 -5.76 -2.28 6.64
C LEU A 151 -5.06 -3.06 7.76
N GLU A 152 -4.12 -2.43 8.49
CA GLU A 152 -3.47 -3.07 9.63
C GLU A 152 -4.53 -3.51 10.65
N ASN A 153 -4.53 -4.78 11.01
CA ASN A 153 -5.49 -5.40 11.94
C ASN A 153 -6.97 -5.31 11.49
N SER A 154 -7.22 -5.09 10.20
CA SER A 154 -8.60 -5.05 9.66
C SER A 154 -9.20 -6.44 9.45
N GLY A 155 -8.41 -7.51 9.57
CA GLY A 155 -8.80 -8.87 9.19
C GLY A 155 -8.86 -9.08 7.67
N ILE A 156 -8.20 -8.22 6.88
CA ILE A 156 -8.17 -8.32 5.41
C ILE A 156 -6.74 -8.50 4.93
N GLY A 157 -6.48 -9.63 4.29
CA GLY A 157 -5.29 -9.83 3.48
C GLY A 157 -5.50 -9.24 2.08
N LEU A 158 -4.49 -8.55 1.55
CA LEU A 158 -4.52 -7.95 0.23
C LEU A 158 -3.33 -8.45 -0.59
N PHE A 159 -3.64 -9.20 -1.65
CA PHE A 159 -2.69 -9.58 -2.69
C PHE A 159 -2.97 -8.75 -3.95
N SER A 160 -1.96 -8.06 -4.47
CA SER A 160 -2.10 -7.17 -5.63
C SER A 160 -0.72 -6.97 -6.27
N LYS A 161 -0.67 -6.80 -7.59
CA LYS A 161 0.58 -6.52 -8.33
C LYS A 161 1.65 -7.59 -8.07
N GLY A 162 1.25 -8.86 -8.12
CA GLY A 162 2.13 -10.02 -7.95
C GLY A 162 2.69 -10.23 -6.54
N GLN A 163 2.25 -9.48 -5.53
CA GLN A 163 2.79 -9.57 -4.18
C GLN A 163 1.74 -9.34 -3.09
N TRP A 164 2.10 -9.73 -1.85
CA TRP A 164 1.32 -9.37 -0.67
C TRP A 164 1.55 -7.90 -0.34
N ILE A 165 0.45 -7.13 -0.33
CA ILE A 165 0.44 -5.71 0.04
C ILE A 165 0.11 -5.55 1.53
N ASN A 166 -0.80 -6.38 2.03
CA ASN A 166 -1.09 -6.53 3.44
C ASN A 166 -1.35 -8.00 3.73
N GLN A 167 -0.76 -8.54 4.79
CA GLN A 167 -1.00 -9.91 5.20
C GLN A 167 -0.76 -10.05 6.70
N SER A 168 -1.68 -10.74 7.36
CA SER A 168 -1.57 -11.27 8.71
C SER A 168 -1.99 -12.74 8.70
N ASN A 169 -1.47 -13.50 9.66
CA ASN A 169 -1.92 -14.89 9.87
C ASN A 169 -3.34 -14.97 10.44
N GLU A 170 -3.89 -13.83 10.88
CA GLU A 170 -5.23 -13.69 11.46
C GLU A 170 -6.21 -12.99 10.51
N ASP A 171 -5.80 -12.74 9.26
CA ASP A 171 -6.72 -12.22 8.25
C ASP A 171 -7.92 -13.16 8.10
N LEU A 172 -9.12 -12.61 7.98
CA LEU A 172 -10.37 -13.36 7.81
C LEU A 172 -10.69 -13.57 6.34
N PHE A 173 -10.48 -12.53 5.53
CA PHE A 173 -10.78 -12.56 4.10
C PHE A 173 -9.55 -12.10 3.30
N ILE A 174 -9.37 -12.69 2.11
CA ILE A 174 -8.40 -12.23 1.13
C ILE A 174 -9.12 -11.44 0.04
N ILE A 175 -8.60 -10.27 -0.28
CA ILE A 175 -8.81 -9.60 -1.55
C ILE A 175 -7.59 -9.88 -2.42
N HIS A 176 -7.83 -10.42 -3.60
CA HIS A 176 -6.79 -10.70 -4.58
C HIS A 176 -7.12 -9.95 -5.86
N THR A 177 -6.27 -9.01 -6.27
CA THR A 177 -6.36 -8.33 -7.57
C THR A 177 -5.30 -8.84 -8.53
N SER A 178 -5.65 -8.93 -9.81
CA SER A 178 -4.66 -9.16 -10.88
C SER A 178 -3.63 -8.03 -10.98
N ASP A 179 -2.53 -8.31 -11.67
CA ASP A 179 -1.41 -7.35 -11.83
C ASP A 179 -1.82 -6.05 -12.53
N ASP A 180 -2.83 -6.14 -13.38
CA ASP A 180 -3.41 -5.05 -14.15
C ASP A 180 -4.64 -4.42 -13.48
N ASP A 181 -4.99 -4.89 -12.28
CA ASP A 181 -6.19 -4.53 -11.53
C ASP A 181 -7.49 -4.67 -12.35
N VAL A 182 -7.53 -5.58 -13.32
CA VAL A 182 -8.70 -5.82 -14.19
C VAL A 182 -9.76 -6.69 -13.52
N ASP A 183 -9.34 -7.48 -12.54
CA ASP A 183 -10.22 -8.34 -11.76
C ASP A 183 -9.90 -8.34 -10.27
N VAL A 184 -10.92 -8.70 -9.49
CA VAL A 184 -10.89 -8.79 -8.03
C VAL A 184 -11.56 -10.08 -7.60
N ARG A 185 -10.89 -10.81 -6.71
CA ARG A 185 -11.38 -12.04 -6.07
C ARG A 185 -11.45 -11.84 -4.57
N ILE A 186 -12.51 -12.35 -3.96
CA ILE A 186 -12.71 -12.32 -2.51
C ILE A 186 -13.05 -13.73 -2.02
N TYR A 187 -12.30 -14.21 -1.04
CA TYR A 187 -12.48 -15.55 -0.47
C TYR A 187 -12.02 -15.61 1.00
N PRO A 188 -12.55 -16.56 1.79
CA PRO A 188 -12.15 -16.74 3.17
C PRO A 188 -10.74 -17.35 3.31
N THR A 189 -10.01 -16.91 4.33
CA THR A 189 -8.73 -17.51 4.72
C THR A 189 -8.92 -18.85 5.43
N ASP A 190 -7.83 -19.57 5.64
CA ASP A 190 -7.87 -20.76 6.48
C ASP A 190 -8.09 -20.42 7.96
N TYR A 191 -7.55 -19.29 8.45
CA TYR A 191 -7.82 -18.79 9.81
C TYR A 191 -9.32 -18.59 10.03
N PHE A 192 -10.03 -17.94 9.09
CA PHE A 192 -11.47 -17.78 9.17
C PHE A 192 -12.21 -19.12 9.25
N LYS A 193 -11.84 -20.08 8.38
CA LYS A 193 -12.46 -21.41 8.33
C LYS A 193 -12.26 -22.16 9.65
N GLU A 194 -11.06 -22.11 10.21
CA GLU A 194 -10.74 -22.76 11.49
C GLU A 194 -11.49 -22.15 12.67
N ARG A 195 -11.63 -20.81 12.69
CA ARG A 195 -12.30 -20.10 13.78
C ARG A 195 -13.82 -20.20 13.74
N THR A 196 -14.41 -20.25 12.55
CA THR A 196 -15.87 -20.18 12.38
C THR A 196 -16.51 -21.51 11.98
N GLY A 197 -15.74 -22.43 11.40
CA GLY A 197 -16.25 -23.64 10.75
C GLY A 197 -16.90 -23.40 9.38
N LEU A 198 -16.91 -22.15 8.88
CA LEU A 198 -17.48 -21.78 7.59
C LEU A 198 -16.43 -21.90 6.49
N HIS A 199 -16.74 -22.68 5.45
CA HIS A 199 -15.84 -22.87 4.30
C HIS A 199 -16.01 -21.80 3.20
N GLU A 200 -17.10 -21.05 3.25
CA GLU A 200 -17.46 -19.99 2.30
C GLU A 200 -17.62 -18.65 3.03
N LEU A 201 -17.72 -17.55 2.27
CA LEU A 201 -18.09 -16.26 2.84
C LEU A 201 -19.50 -16.36 3.47
N PRO A 202 -19.79 -15.63 4.56
CA PRO A 202 -21.14 -15.59 5.13
C PRO A 202 -22.20 -15.12 4.13
N THR A 203 -23.40 -15.70 4.15
CA THR A 203 -24.46 -15.45 3.16
C THR A 203 -24.86 -13.97 3.04
N ASP A 204 -24.90 -13.24 4.14
CA ASP A 204 -25.18 -11.80 4.14
C ASP A 204 -24.05 -10.96 3.52
N LEU A 205 -22.79 -11.39 3.68
CA LEU A 205 -21.67 -10.81 2.94
C LEU A 205 -21.74 -11.16 1.45
N GLN A 206 -22.09 -12.41 1.12
CA GLN A 206 -22.32 -12.85 -0.26
C GLN A 206 -23.36 -11.97 -0.96
N ASP A 207 -24.52 -11.77 -0.34
CA ASP A 207 -25.61 -10.93 -0.86
C ASP A 207 -25.15 -9.49 -1.08
N SER A 208 -24.38 -8.94 -0.14
CA SER A 208 -23.83 -7.58 -0.24
C SER A 208 -22.85 -7.44 -1.41
N LEU A 209 -22.00 -8.44 -1.63
CA LEU A 209 -21.07 -8.48 -2.76
C LEU A 209 -21.83 -8.61 -4.09
N GLN A 210 -22.87 -9.43 -4.15
CA GLN A 210 -23.71 -9.56 -5.36
C GLN A 210 -24.42 -8.26 -5.72
N GLN A 211 -24.91 -7.51 -4.72
CA GLN A 211 -25.51 -6.19 -4.95
C GLN A 211 -24.51 -5.17 -5.51
N MET A 212 -23.22 -5.33 -5.21
CA MET A 212 -22.14 -4.53 -5.82
C MET A 212 -21.75 -5.00 -7.22
N GLY A 213 -22.25 -6.15 -7.68
CA GLY A 213 -21.97 -6.71 -9.00
C GLY A 213 -20.93 -7.83 -9.01
N TYR A 214 -20.48 -8.33 -7.85
CA TYR A 214 -19.69 -9.56 -7.80
C TYR A 214 -20.55 -10.76 -8.16
N THR A 215 -19.93 -11.78 -8.75
CA THR A 215 -20.55 -13.07 -9.04
C THR A 215 -19.70 -14.18 -8.47
N PHE A 216 -20.33 -15.25 -7.96
CA PHE A 216 -19.56 -16.41 -7.51
C PHE A 216 -19.04 -17.16 -8.72
N ASN A 217 -17.73 -17.42 -8.75
CA ASN A 217 -17.09 -18.19 -9.80
C ASN A 217 -16.67 -19.55 -9.22
N GLU A 218 -17.37 -20.61 -9.64
CA GLU A 218 -17.15 -21.99 -9.16
C GLU A 218 -15.76 -22.52 -9.50
N ASP A 219 -15.18 -22.13 -10.64
CA ASP A 219 -13.86 -22.62 -11.08
C ASP A 219 -12.73 -22.15 -10.15
N VAL A 220 -12.88 -20.97 -9.57
CA VAL A 220 -11.89 -20.38 -8.64
C VAL A 220 -12.33 -20.41 -7.17
N GLY A 221 -13.57 -20.81 -6.90
CA GLY A 221 -14.13 -20.88 -5.54
C GLY A 221 -14.17 -19.54 -4.81
N ALA A 222 -14.44 -18.45 -5.53
CA ALA A 222 -14.36 -17.09 -4.97
C ALA A 222 -15.43 -16.16 -5.57
N TYR A 223 -15.74 -15.09 -4.83
CA TYR A 223 -16.51 -13.96 -5.37
C TYR A 223 -15.62 -13.15 -6.29
N TYR A 224 -16.06 -13.00 -7.53
CA TYR A 224 -15.29 -12.44 -8.62
C TYR A 224 -15.98 -11.20 -9.20
N TYR A 225 -15.19 -10.17 -9.48
CA TYR A 225 -15.59 -9.01 -10.25
C TYR A 225 -14.52 -8.69 -11.29
N ALA A 226 -14.96 -8.35 -12.49
CA ALA A 226 -14.13 -7.74 -13.52
C ALA A 226 -14.93 -6.60 -14.17
N ASP A 227 -14.24 -5.54 -14.59
CA ASP A 227 -14.92 -4.47 -15.32
C ASP A 227 -15.53 -5.02 -16.61
N PRO A 228 -16.82 -4.74 -16.92
CA PRO A 228 -17.48 -5.26 -18.12
C PRO A 228 -16.82 -4.87 -19.44
N ASN A 229 -16.03 -3.79 -19.46
CA ASN A 229 -15.30 -3.31 -20.63
C ASN A 229 -13.83 -3.74 -20.62
N GLY A 230 -13.44 -4.63 -19.69
CA GLY A 230 -12.06 -5.12 -19.53
C GLY A 230 -11.08 -4.03 -19.09
N GLN A 231 -11.57 -2.94 -18.50
CA GLN A 231 -10.73 -1.88 -17.95
C GLN A 231 -10.26 -2.23 -16.53
N SER A 232 -9.25 -1.52 -16.02
CA SER A 232 -8.90 -1.61 -14.61
C SER A 232 -10.09 -1.18 -13.75
N VAL A 233 -10.34 -1.92 -12.69
CA VAL A 233 -11.40 -1.64 -11.72
C VAL A 233 -11.17 -0.27 -11.09
N ALA A 234 -12.19 0.60 -11.12
CA ALA A 234 -12.09 1.95 -10.61
C ALA A 234 -11.75 1.99 -9.11
N ASP A 235 -10.90 2.94 -8.71
CA ASP A 235 -10.49 3.07 -7.30
C ASP A 235 -11.67 3.32 -6.35
N SER A 236 -12.73 3.99 -6.81
CA SER A 236 -13.96 4.15 -6.04
C SER A 236 -14.64 2.83 -5.74
N PHE A 237 -14.64 1.89 -6.68
CA PHE A 237 -15.19 0.54 -6.50
C PHE A 237 -14.32 -0.31 -5.56
N LYS A 238 -12.99 -0.24 -5.70
CA LYS A 238 -12.05 -0.87 -4.77
C LYS A 238 -12.26 -0.35 -3.34
N GLY A 239 -12.40 0.97 -3.19
CA GLY A 239 -12.70 1.61 -1.91
C GLY A 239 -14.02 1.18 -1.30
N GLN A 240 -15.08 1.04 -2.11
CA GLN A 240 -16.37 0.50 -1.64
C GLN A 240 -16.24 -0.96 -1.18
N THR A 241 -15.51 -1.78 -1.92
CA THR A 241 -15.28 -3.19 -1.59
C THR A 241 -14.57 -3.31 -0.25
N LEU A 242 -13.46 -2.60 -0.07
CA LEU A 242 -12.71 -2.56 1.19
C LEU A 242 -13.58 -2.06 2.34
N GLY A 243 -14.31 -0.96 2.13
CA GLY A 243 -15.21 -0.40 3.14
C GLY A 243 -16.31 -1.36 3.57
N LEU A 244 -16.88 -2.12 2.63
CA LEU A 244 -17.85 -3.17 2.91
C LEU A 244 -17.24 -4.26 3.81
N LEU A 245 -16.06 -4.79 3.44
CA LEU A 245 -15.42 -5.87 4.19
C LEU A 245 -15.00 -5.41 5.60
N ILE A 246 -14.36 -4.24 5.72
CA ILE A 246 -13.93 -3.69 7.01
C ILE A 246 -15.15 -3.52 7.93
N LYS A 247 -16.23 -2.94 7.40
CA LYS A 247 -17.46 -2.77 8.17
C LYS A 247 -18.03 -4.12 8.58
N TYR A 248 -18.08 -5.08 7.65
CA TYR A 248 -18.62 -6.41 7.92
C TYR A 248 -17.85 -7.13 9.02
N ILE A 249 -16.51 -7.12 8.95
CA ILE A 249 -15.63 -7.70 9.97
C ILE A 249 -15.84 -7.01 11.32
N SER A 250 -15.85 -5.68 11.35
CA SER A 250 -16.02 -4.93 12.61
C SER A 250 -17.35 -5.19 13.32
N VAL A 251 -18.40 -5.58 12.59
CA VAL A 251 -19.73 -5.85 13.15
C VAL A 251 -19.87 -7.31 13.58
N ASN A 252 -19.32 -8.25 12.82
CA ASN A 252 -19.59 -9.68 12.99
C ASN A 252 -18.44 -10.46 13.63
N TYR A 253 -17.22 -9.93 13.59
CA TYR A 253 -15.98 -10.63 13.95
C TYR A 253 -14.99 -9.75 14.72
N SER A 254 -15.45 -8.75 15.46
CA SER A 254 -14.58 -7.87 16.27
C SER A 254 -13.78 -8.60 17.35
N ASP A 255 -14.24 -9.80 17.73
CA ASP A 255 -13.69 -10.59 18.84
C ASP A 255 -12.77 -11.73 18.37
N LEU A 256 -12.51 -11.83 17.06
CA LEU A 256 -11.62 -12.81 16.43
C LEU A 256 -10.23 -12.24 16.14
#